data_AF-F3GMJ7-F1
#
_entry.id   AF-F3GMJ7-F1
#
_cell.length_a   1.000
_cell.length_b   1.000
_cell.length_c   1.000
_cell.angle_alpha   90.00
_cell.angle_beta   90.00
_cell.angle_gamma   90.00
#
_symmetry.space_group_name_H-M   'P 1'
#
loop_
_entity.id
_entity.type
_entity.pdbx_description
1 polymer ?
#
loop_
_entity_poly.entity_id
_entity_poly.type
_entity_poly.pdbx_seq_one_letter_code
_entity_poly.pdbx_strand_id
1 'polypeptide(L)'
;MGAYMLSFFTRRKASPISSNATAGFFKPESPDALLSTSRRRQLIENIWQRTSLPREQFETLYMQAFKSYAALVQHLPASENHHHAYHGGMLDHG
;
A
#
# COMPACT_ATOMS: atom_id res chain seq x y z
N MET A 1 -25.44 28.01 22.04
CA MET A 1 -24.03 28.44 22.20
C MET A 1 -23.35 27.43 23.09
N GLY A 2 -22.32 26.66 22.77
CA GLY A 2 -21.70 26.16 21.54
C GLY A 2 -21.03 24.84 21.99
N ALA A 3 -21.11 23.79 21.18
CA ALA A 3 -20.69 22.43 21.58
C ALA A 3 -19.16 22.34 21.79
N TYR A 4 -18.76 21.74 22.90
CA TYR A 4 -17.38 21.40 23.21
C TYR A 4 -16.90 20.25 22.29
N MET A 5 -16.02 20.56 21.34
CA MET A 5 -15.35 19.57 20.50
C MET A 5 -14.24 18.88 21.30
N LEU A 6 -14.38 17.58 21.58
CA LEU A 6 -13.25 16.78 22.05
C LEU A 6 -12.34 16.43 20.86
N SER A 7 -11.19 17.07 20.80
CA SER A 7 -10.11 16.79 19.83
C SER A 7 -9.15 15.77 20.43
N PHE A 8 -9.15 14.54 19.92
CA PHE A 8 -8.37 13.43 20.49
C PHE A 8 -7.10 13.04 19.72
N PHE A 9 -6.78 13.67 18.59
CA PHE A 9 -5.59 13.28 17.82
C PHE A 9 -4.83 14.47 17.27
N THR A 10 -3.81 14.92 18.01
CA THR A 10 -2.75 15.78 17.48
C THR A 10 -1.59 14.91 17.01
N ARG A 11 -1.29 14.92 15.70
CA ARG A 11 -0.15 14.19 15.14
C ARG A 11 1.16 14.86 15.59
N ARG A 12 1.93 14.20 16.47
CA ARG A 12 3.31 14.64 16.74
C ARG A 12 4.15 14.42 15.48
N LYS A 13 4.81 15.47 14.98
CA LYS A 13 5.88 15.33 13.98
C LYS A 13 7.07 14.67 14.68
N ALA A 14 7.35 13.41 14.33
CA ALA A 14 8.56 12.73 14.74
C ALA A 14 9.74 13.18 13.85
N SER A 15 10.86 13.53 14.46
CA SER A 15 12.15 13.75 13.79
C SER A 15 12.63 12.46 13.10
N PRO A 16 13.45 12.54 12.03
CA PRO A 16 13.85 11.36 11.26
C PRO A 16 14.80 10.50 12.09
N ILE A 17 14.27 9.43 12.67
CA ILE A 17 15.09 8.41 13.36
C ILE A 17 15.77 7.56 12.29
N SER A 18 17.11 7.63 12.27
CA SER A 18 18.01 6.78 11.48
C SER A 18 17.53 5.33 11.50
N SER A 19 17.35 4.77 10.31
CA SER A 19 16.71 3.50 10.05
C SER A 19 17.63 2.31 10.31
N ASN A 20 17.74 1.90 11.57
CA ASN A 20 18.04 0.51 11.87
C ASN A 20 16.73 -0.14 12.30
N ALA A 21 16.05 -0.79 11.36
CA ALA A 21 14.96 -1.68 11.70
C ALA A 21 15.53 -2.76 12.66
N THR A 22 14.90 -2.94 13.82
CA THR A 22 15.23 -4.03 14.73
C THR A 22 15.14 -5.34 13.95
N ALA A 23 16.11 -6.24 14.10
CA ALA A 23 16.19 -7.47 13.31
C ALA A 23 14.83 -8.20 13.27
N GLY A 24 14.31 -8.44 12.07
CA GLY A 24 13.03 -9.14 11.84
C GLY A 24 11.78 -8.26 11.71
N PHE A 25 11.89 -6.94 11.87
CA PHE A 25 10.75 -6.01 11.68
C PHE A 25 10.94 -5.12 10.46
N PHE A 26 9.85 -4.79 9.76
CA PHE A 26 9.86 -3.84 8.65
C PHE A 26 9.20 -2.54 9.07
N LYS A 27 9.72 -1.41 8.57
CA LYS A 27 9.01 -0.14 8.65
C LYS A 27 7.88 -0.18 7.62
N PRO A 28 6.66 0.25 7.97
CA PRO A 28 5.59 0.41 6.99
C PRO A 28 6.03 1.37 5.88
N GLU A 29 5.73 0.99 4.65
CA GLU A 29 6.01 1.78 3.45
C GLU A 29 4.74 2.46 2.93
N SER A 30 4.93 3.52 2.14
CA SER A 30 3.81 4.15 1.47
C SER A 30 3.26 3.22 0.38
N PRO A 31 1.95 3.24 0.11
CA PRO A 31 1.38 2.45 -0.98
C PRO A 31 2.02 2.76 -2.34
N ASP A 32 2.37 4.02 -2.59
CA ASP A 32 3.06 4.42 -3.81
C ASP A 32 4.43 3.74 -3.95
N ALA A 33 5.20 3.62 -2.85
CA ALA A 33 6.46 2.89 -2.85
C ALA A 33 6.24 1.39 -3.09
N LEU A 34 5.29 0.79 -2.39
CA LEU A 34 4.94 -0.63 -2.51
C LEU A 34 4.49 -1.01 -3.93
N LEU A 35 3.79 -0.12 -4.64
CA LEU A 35 3.30 -0.35 -6.01
C LEU A 35 4.29 0.12 -7.10
N SER A 36 5.42 0.71 -6.74
CA SER A 36 6.35 1.33 -7.69
C SER A 36 7.25 0.34 -8.45
N THR A 37 7.30 -0.93 -8.04
CA THR A 37 8.16 -1.93 -8.70
C THR A 37 7.75 -2.10 -10.17
N SER A 38 8.73 -2.33 -11.05
CA SER A 38 8.48 -2.42 -12.50
C SER A 38 7.42 -3.47 -12.83
N ARG A 39 7.45 -4.62 -12.15
CA ARG A 39 6.46 -5.70 -12.29
C ARG A 39 5.05 -5.23 -11.91
N ARG A 40 4.87 -4.60 -10.74
CA ARG A 40 3.55 -4.16 -10.26
C ARG A 40 2.98 -3.04 -11.13
N ARG A 41 3.81 -2.10 -11.56
CA ARG A 41 3.40 -1.05 -12.52
C ARG A 41 2.90 -1.64 -13.83
N GLN A 42 3.59 -2.65 -14.36
CA GLN A 42 3.17 -3.34 -15.59
C GLN A 42 1.85 -4.09 -15.39
N LEU A 43 1.64 -4.73 -14.23
CA LEU A 43 0.37 -5.39 -13.93
C LEU A 43 -0.79 -4.39 -13.82
N ILE A 44 -0.59 -3.27 -13.12
CA ILE A 44 -1.60 -2.20 -13.01
C ILE A 44 -1.95 -1.65 -14.39
N GLU A 45 -0.94 -1.42 -15.24
CA GLU A 45 -1.13 -0.97 -16.61
C GLU A 45 -1.95 -1.99 -17.42
N ASN A 46 -1.63 -3.28 -17.32
CA ASN A 46 -2.40 -4.34 -17.96
C ASN A 46 -3.86 -4.39 -17.48
N ILE A 47 -4.11 -4.18 -16.18
CA ILE A 47 -5.47 -4.13 -15.64
C ILE A 47 -6.21 -2.91 -16.23
N TRP A 48 -5.58 -1.74 -16.30
CA TRP A 48 -6.17 -0.57 -16.95
C TRP A 48 -6.58 -0.87 -18.39
N GLN A 49 -5.65 -1.39 -19.21
CA GLN A 49 -5.93 -1.76 -20.61
C GLN A 49 -7.12 -2.74 -20.74
N ARG A 50 -7.27 -3.67 -19.78
CA ARG A 50 -8.36 -4.66 -19.78
C ARG A 50 -9.70 -4.13 -19.31
N THR A 51 -9.71 -3.06 -18.50
CA THR A 51 -10.96 -2.44 -18.03
C THR A 51 -11.61 -1.53 -19.07
N SER A 52 -10.86 -1.10 -20.11
CA SER A 52 -11.33 -0.14 -21.13
C SER A 52 -11.86 1.19 -20.56
N LEU A 53 -11.45 1.54 -19.34
CA LEU A 53 -11.86 2.79 -18.68
C LEU A 53 -10.97 3.96 -19.13
N PRO A 54 -11.53 5.18 -19.21
CA PRO A 54 -10.71 6.40 -19.24
C PRO A 54 -9.77 6.45 -18.05
N ARG A 55 -8.57 7.02 -18.23
CA ARG A 55 -7.53 7.02 -17.18
C ARG A 55 -8.03 7.62 -15.86
N GLU A 56 -8.79 8.71 -15.91
CA GLU A 56 -9.34 9.36 -14.71
C GLU A 56 -10.29 8.46 -13.91
N GLN A 57 -11.11 7.66 -14.61
CA GLN A 57 -12.02 6.71 -13.97
C GLN A 57 -11.25 5.53 -13.39
N PHE A 58 -10.21 5.05 -14.09
CA PHE A 58 -9.33 4.01 -13.57
C PHE A 58 -8.62 4.44 -12.28
N GLU A 59 -8.08 5.66 -12.25
CA GLU A 59 -7.44 6.21 -11.04
C GLU A 59 -8.43 6.29 -9.87
N THR A 60 -9.66 6.73 -10.14
CA THR A 60 -10.71 6.87 -9.12
C THR A 60 -11.19 5.53 -8.58
N LEU A 61 -11.42 4.56 -9.46
CA LEU A 61 -12.07 3.28 -9.10
C LEU A 61 -11.08 2.20 -8.68
N TYR A 62 -9.94 2.10 -9.37
CA TYR A 62 -8.98 1.00 -9.17
C TYR A 62 -7.74 1.44 -8.40
N MET A 63 -7.15 2.59 -8.73
CA MET A 63 -5.88 2.96 -8.11
C MET A 63 -6.02 3.19 -6.61
N GLN A 64 -7.12 3.80 -6.17
CA GLN A 64 -7.41 3.97 -4.74
C GLN A 64 -7.59 2.62 -4.02
N ALA A 65 -8.21 1.63 -4.67
CA ALA A 65 -8.37 0.29 -4.12
C ALA A 65 -7.00 -0.40 -3.97
N PHE A 66 -6.14 -0.33 -4.99
CA PHE A 66 -4.78 -0.89 -4.93
C PHE A 66 -3.95 -0.24 -3.85
N LYS A 67 -4.01 1.09 -3.69
CA LYS A 67 -3.28 1.79 -2.63
C LYS A 67 -3.78 1.39 -1.25
N SER A 68 -5.09 1.27 -1.07
CA SER A 68 -5.68 0.87 0.21
C SER A 68 -5.30 -0.58 0.58
N TYR A 69 -5.34 -1.48 -0.41
CA TYR A 69 -4.90 -2.87 -0.25
C TYR A 69 -3.41 -2.93 0.10
N ALA A 70 -2.56 -2.20 -0.63
CA ALA A 70 -1.12 -2.18 -0.36
C ALA A 70 -0.78 -1.59 1.02
N ALA A 71 -1.50 -0.55 1.45
CA ALA A 71 -1.37 -0.01 2.80
C ALA A 71 -1.67 -1.07 3.87
N LEU A 72 -2.68 -1.91 3.63
CA LEU A 72 -3.13 -2.95 4.55
C LEU A 72 -2.15 -4.12 4.62
N VAL A 73 -1.75 -4.67 3.47
CA VAL A 73 -0.98 -5.91 3.43
C VAL A 73 0.53 -5.70 3.51
N GLN A 74 1.05 -4.51 3.20
CA GLN A 74 2.48 -4.20 3.29
C GLN A 74 3.34 -5.30 2.62
N HIS A 75 4.22 -5.94 3.40
CA HIS A 75 5.12 -7.01 2.95
C HIS A 75 4.67 -8.42 3.33
N LEU A 76 3.40 -8.62 3.69
CA LEU A 76 2.90 -9.94 4.08
C LEU A 76 3.09 -10.96 2.93
N PRO A 77 3.54 -12.19 3.26
CA PRO A 77 3.52 -13.29 2.30
C PRO A 77 2.07 -13.75 2.08
N ALA A 78 1.77 -14.25 0.88
CA ALA A 78 0.41 -14.75 0.59
C ALA A 78 0.13 -16.12 1.20
N SER A 79 1.19 -16.87 1.51
CA SER A 79 1.10 -18.17 2.16
C SER A 79 2.42 -18.53 2.84
N GLU A 80 2.40 -19.58 3.64
CA GLU A 80 3.60 -20.12 4.31
C GLU A 80 4.48 -20.97 3.37
N ASN A 81 3.87 -21.69 2.41
CA ASN A 81 4.60 -22.58 1.51
C ASN A 81 3.94 -22.65 0.13
N HIS A 82 4.27 -21.71 -0.76
CA HIS A 82 3.84 -21.69 -2.17
C HIS A 82 4.66 -20.68 -2.99
N HIS A 83 4.33 -20.49 -4.28
CA HIS A 83 4.96 -19.52 -5.18
C HIS A 83 4.90 -18.05 -4.71
N HIS A 84 4.11 -17.73 -3.68
CA HIS A 84 3.97 -16.38 -3.12
C HIS A 84 4.35 -16.31 -1.62
N ALA A 85 5.12 -17.28 -1.14
CA ALA A 85 5.66 -17.31 0.23
C ALA A 85 6.92 -16.44 0.36
N TYR A 86 6.85 -15.18 -0.08
CA TYR A 86 7.93 -14.21 0.00
C TYR A 86 7.41 -12.82 0.40
N HIS A 87 8.31 -11.89 0.72
CA HIS A 87 7.98 -10.53 1.13
C HIS A 87 7.21 -9.77 0.06
N GLY A 88 6.02 -9.29 0.42
CA GLY A 88 5.09 -8.65 -0.51
C GLY A 88 4.37 -9.66 -1.43
N GLY A 89 4.44 -10.95 -1.13
CA GLY A 89 3.76 -11.99 -1.89
C GLY A 89 2.25 -11.77 -1.99
N MET A 90 1.61 -11.18 -0.96
CA MET A 90 0.19 -10.79 -1.02
C MET A 90 -0.14 -9.74 -2.08
N LEU A 91 0.80 -8.83 -2.40
CA LEU A 91 0.63 -7.84 -3.47
C LEU A 91 0.77 -8.44 -4.87
N ASP A 92 1.53 -9.52 -4.98
CA ASP A 92 1.83 -10.16 -6.26
C ASP A 92 0.92 -11.37 -6.55
N HIS A 93 0.07 -11.75 -5.58
CA HIS A 93 -0.87 -12.87 -5.66
C HIS A 93 -2.30 -12.44 -6.03
N GLY A 94 -2.83 -11.41 -5.35
CA GLY A 94 -4.21 -10.94 -5.53
C GLY A 94 -4.43 -10.16 -6.81
#